data_AF-A0A935BST1-F1
#
_entry.id   AF-A0A935BST1-F1
#
_cell.length_a   1.000
_cell.length_b   1.000
_cell.length_c   1.000
_cell.angle_alpha   90.00
_cell.angle_beta   90.00
_cell.angle_gamma   90.00
#
_symmetry.space_group_name_H-M   'P 1'
#
loop_
_entity.id
_entity.type
_entity.pdbx_description
1 polymer ?
#
loop_
_entity_poly.entity_id
_entity_poly.type
_entity_poly.pdbx_seq_one_letter_code
_entity_poly.pdbx_strand_id
1 'polypeptide(L)'
;MQPELLNYYEAIERASTDMLEAARAGHWDEVVKLEGACGLLISQLKHAAQAPADGAAAEPASARQTAQIKSRIMQRILVNDAEIRHLAEPWLQDLEDTLAGRRQTLH
;
A
#
# COMPACT_ATOMS: atom_id res chain seq x y z
N MET A 1 20.66 -9.26 -11.92
CA MET A 1 19.70 -8.55 -11.04
C MET A 1 18.87 -7.59 -11.89
N GLN A 2 17.56 -7.49 -11.66
CA GLN A 2 16.69 -6.50 -12.34
C GLN A 2 16.42 -5.30 -11.40
N PRO A 3 17.25 -4.24 -11.42
CA PRO A 3 17.02 -3.01 -10.63
C PRO A 3 15.62 -2.43 -10.83
N GLU A 4 15.04 -2.68 -12.02
CA GLU A 4 13.65 -2.39 -12.38
C GLU A 4 12.63 -2.87 -11.34
N LEU A 5 12.80 -4.05 -10.72
CA LEU A 5 11.83 -4.55 -9.74
C LEU A 5 11.80 -3.69 -8.46
N LEU A 6 12.96 -3.21 -8.01
CA LEU A 6 13.01 -2.37 -6.81
C LEU A 6 12.36 -1.00 -7.08
N ASN A 7 12.58 -0.43 -8.27
CA ASN A 7 11.93 0.81 -8.71
C ASN A 7 10.40 0.70 -8.64
N TYR A 8 9.82 -0.45 -9.03
CA TYR A 8 8.38 -0.66 -8.88
C TYR A 8 7.93 -0.66 -7.42
N TYR A 9 8.66 -1.31 -6.51
CA TYR A 9 8.32 -1.28 -5.08
C TYR A 9 8.34 0.15 -4.52
N GLU A 10 9.37 0.92 -4.85
CA GLU A 10 9.50 2.32 -4.41
C GLU A 10 8.39 3.21 -5.02
N ALA A 11 8.03 2.98 -6.28
CA ALA A 11 6.93 3.70 -6.92
C ALA A 11 5.57 3.39 -6.27
N ILE A 12 5.32 2.11 -5.91
CA ILE A 12 4.11 1.70 -5.20
C ILE A 12 4.07 2.31 -3.79
N GLU A 13 5.21 2.33 -3.08
CA GLU A 13 5.30 2.98 -1.77
C GLU A 13 4.95 4.46 -1.82
N ARG A 14 5.46 5.15 -2.86
CA ARG A 14 5.16 6.56 -3.08
C ARG A 14 3.68 6.77 -3.38
N ALA A 15 3.11 5.99 -4.29
CA ALA A 15 1.67 6.05 -4.59
C ALA A 15 0.81 5.79 -3.33
N SER A 16 1.17 4.80 -2.51
CA SER A 16 0.50 4.51 -1.23
C SER A 16 0.60 5.66 -0.22
N THR A 17 1.73 6.38 -0.21
CA THR A 17 1.92 7.57 0.64
C THR A 17 1.05 8.74 0.16
N ASP A 18 1.05 9.00 -1.15
CA ASP A 18 0.23 10.04 -1.77
C ASP A 18 -1.28 9.75 -1.53
N MET A 19 -1.70 8.48 -1.61
CA MET A 19 -3.08 8.06 -1.27
C MET A 19 -3.43 8.38 0.18
N LEU A 20 -2.51 8.11 1.13
CA LEU A 20 -2.74 8.39 2.54
C LEU A 20 -2.83 9.90 2.81
N GLU A 21 -1.98 10.71 2.16
CA GLU A 21 -2.04 12.17 2.28
C GLU A 21 -3.37 12.72 1.75
N ALA A 22 -3.82 12.24 0.58
CA ALA A 22 -5.12 12.60 0.02
C ALA A 22 -6.28 12.18 0.93
N ALA A 23 -6.23 10.97 1.51
CA ALA A 23 -7.24 10.49 2.45
C ALA A 23 -7.30 11.35 3.72
N ARG A 24 -6.14 11.72 4.28
CA ARG A 24 -6.05 12.62 5.45
C ARG A 24 -6.61 14.02 5.14
N ALA A 25 -6.48 14.48 3.89
CA ALA A 25 -7.07 15.73 3.43
C ALA A 25 -8.58 15.61 3.05
N GLY A 26 -9.14 14.39 3.05
CA GLY A 26 -10.53 14.13 2.65
C GLY A 26 -10.77 14.18 1.13
N HIS A 27 -9.71 14.16 0.32
CA HIS A 27 -9.79 14.21 -1.14
C HIS A 27 -10.05 12.83 -1.76
N TRP A 28 -11.21 12.24 -1.50
CA TRP A 28 -11.50 10.85 -1.91
C TRP A 28 -11.45 10.60 -3.42
N ASP A 29 -11.81 11.59 -4.25
CA ASP A 29 -11.65 11.48 -5.71
C ASP A 29 -10.18 11.34 -6.12
N GLU A 30 -9.27 11.96 -5.38
CA GLU A 30 -7.83 11.85 -5.59
C GLU A 30 -7.30 10.49 -5.13
N VAL A 31 -7.79 9.98 -3.99
CA VAL A 31 -7.49 8.62 -3.49
C VAL A 31 -7.85 7.57 -4.56
N VAL A 32 -9.04 7.65 -5.16
CA VAL A 32 -9.49 6.70 -6.20
C VAL A 32 -8.62 6.79 -7.46
N LYS A 33 -8.21 7.98 -7.88
CA LYS A 33 -7.29 8.15 -9.03
C LYS A 33 -5.93 7.52 -8.74
N LEU A 34 -5.40 7.75 -7.55
CA LEU A 34 -4.11 7.20 -7.12
C LEU A 34 -4.17 5.68 -6.93
N GLU A 35 -5.30 5.13 -6.46
CA GLU A 35 -5.53 3.68 -6.40
C GLU A 35 -5.42 3.05 -7.79
N GLY A 36 -6.03 3.67 -8.81
CA GLY A 36 -5.90 3.21 -10.20
C GLY A 36 -4.44 3.20 -10.68
N ALA A 37 -3.67 4.25 -10.39
CA ALA A 37 -2.25 4.31 -10.71
C ALA A 37 -1.44 3.23 -9.98
N CYS A 38 -1.72 3.02 -8.69
CA CYS A 38 -1.11 1.97 -7.87
C CYS A 38 -1.40 0.57 -8.43
N GLY A 39 -2.64 0.31 -8.84
CA GLY A 39 -3.05 -0.95 -9.47
C GLY A 39 -2.28 -1.24 -10.78
N LEU A 40 -2.03 -0.23 -11.60
CA LEU A 40 -1.19 -0.36 -12.80
C LEU A 40 0.26 -0.70 -12.46
N LEU A 41 0.85 -0.04 -11.45
CA LEU A 41 2.22 -0.35 -10.98
C LEU A 41 2.34 -1.77 -10.44
N ILE A 42 1.37 -2.23 -9.65
CA ILE A 42 1.31 -3.60 -9.14
C ILE A 42 1.21 -4.61 -10.30
N SER A 43 0.39 -4.31 -11.31
CA SER A 43 0.30 -5.14 -12.51
C SER A 43 1.65 -5.22 -13.22
N GLN A 44 2.30 -4.09 -13.49
CA GLN A 44 3.61 -4.05 -14.14
C GLN A 44 4.69 -4.79 -13.34
N LEU A 45 4.72 -4.62 -12.02
CA LEU A 45 5.61 -5.36 -11.12
C LEU A 45 5.42 -6.88 -11.27
N LYS A 46 4.17 -7.36 -11.27
CA LYS A 46 3.86 -8.79 -11.43
C LYS A 46 4.35 -9.33 -12.77
N HIS A 47 4.17 -8.58 -13.85
CA HIS A 47 4.66 -8.97 -15.17
C HIS A 47 6.20 -8.99 -15.21
N ALA A 48 6.86 -7.95 -14.71
CA ALA A 48 8.32 -7.87 -14.66
C ALA A 48 8.93 -9.00 -13.81
N ALA A 49 8.30 -9.37 -12.70
CA ALA A 49 8.77 -10.44 -11.83
C ALA A 49 8.65 -11.85 -12.46
N GLN A 50 7.83 -12.02 -13.49
CA GLN A 50 7.69 -13.26 -14.26
C GLN A 50 8.67 -13.36 -15.43
N ALA A 51 9.29 -12.24 -15.83
CA ALA A 51 10.26 -12.24 -16.91
C ALA A 51 11.52 -13.05 -16.51
N PRO A 52 12.07 -13.88 -17.42
CA PRO A 52 13.30 -14.62 -17.15
C PRO A 52 14.39 -13.67 -16.66
N ALA A 53 15.00 -13.98 -15.51
CA ALA A 53 16.16 -13.23 -15.06
C ALA A 53 17.29 -13.47 -16.06
N ASP A 54 17.74 -12.41 -16.75
CA ASP A 54 18.92 -12.48 -17.62
C ASP A 54 20.15 -12.93 -16.81
N GLY A 55 20.41 -14.24 -16.83
CA GLY A 55 21.68 -14.97 -16.65
C GLY A 55 22.56 -14.73 -15.41
N ALA A 56 22.39 -13.65 -14.66
CA ALA A 56 23.26 -13.28 -13.56
C ALA A 56 22.62 -13.72 -12.24
N ALA A 57 22.99 -14.92 -11.78
CA ALA A 57 22.72 -15.37 -10.42
C ALA A 57 23.25 -14.32 -9.44
N ALA A 58 22.36 -13.75 -8.63
CA ALA A 58 22.76 -12.80 -7.59
C ALA A 58 23.45 -13.56 -6.46
N GLU A 59 24.53 -12.99 -5.92
CA GLU A 59 25.19 -13.52 -4.74
C GLU A 59 24.20 -13.65 -3.57
N PRO A 60 24.25 -14.72 -2.76
CA PRO A 60 23.26 -15.01 -1.71
C PRO A 60 23.06 -13.86 -0.71
N ALA A 61 24.14 -13.13 -0.38
CA ALA A 61 24.08 -11.97 0.51
C ALA A 61 23.29 -10.80 -0.10
N SER A 62 23.46 -10.55 -1.40
CA SER A 62 22.73 -9.51 -2.15
C SER A 62 21.24 -9.87 -2.27
N ALA A 63 20.92 -11.15 -2.46
CA ALA A 63 19.54 -11.64 -2.48
C ALA A 63 18.83 -11.42 -1.13
N ARG A 64 19.51 -11.71 0.00
CA ARG A 64 18.95 -11.50 1.34
C ARG A 64 18.71 -10.01 1.63
N GLN A 65 19.67 -9.15 1.32
CA GLN A 65 19.51 -7.70 1.50
C GLN A 65 18.32 -7.16 0.70
N THR A 66 18.17 -7.61 -0.54
CA THR A 66 17.05 -7.23 -1.41
C THR A 66 15.71 -7.67 -0.82
N ALA A 67 15.62 -8.89 -0.29
CA ALA A 67 14.40 -9.39 0.35
C ALA A 67 14.01 -8.55 1.59
N GLN A 68 14.99 -8.12 2.39
CA GLN A 68 14.75 -7.25 3.54
C GLN A 68 14.20 -5.88 3.14
N ILE A 69 14.77 -5.27 2.09
CA ILE A 69 14.29 -3.99 1.56
C ILE A 69 12.83 -4.11 1.06
N LYS A 70 12.54 -5.14 0.26
CA LYS A 70 11.16 -5.39 -0.23
C LYS A 70 10.17 -5.59 0.91
N SER A 71 10.55 -6.36 1.94
CA SER A 71 9.72 -6.59 3.13
C SER A 71 9.40 -5.27 3.85
N ARG A 72 10.42 -4.42 4.05
CA ARG A 72 10.25 -3.11 4.69
C ARG A 72 9.31 -2.19 3.90
N ILE A 73 9.47 -2.14 2.58
CA ILE A 73 8.58 -1.35 1.71
C ILE A 73 7.14 -1.87 1.79
N MET A 74 6.96 -3.19 1.71
CA MET A 74 5.63 -3.81 1.79
C MET A 74 4.93 -3.50 3.12
N GLN A 75 5.67 -3.54 4.24
CA GLN A 75 5.11 -3.18 5.54
C GLN A 75 4.62 -1.72 5.58
N ARG A 76 5.35 -0.78 4.97
CA ARG A 76 4.94 0.63 4.91
C ARG A 76 3.66 0.81 4.09
N ILE A 77 3.57 0.15 2.94
CA ILE A 77 2.36 0.13 2.10
C ILE A 77 1.16 -0.39 2.90
N LEU A 78 1.31 -1.53 3.59
CA LEU A 78 0.22 -2.13 4.37
C LEU A 78 -0.24 -1.25 5.54
N VAL A 79 0.68 -0.54 6.19
CA VAL A 79 0.35 0.43 7.26
C VAL A 79 -0.46 1.59 6.68
N ASN A 80 -0.03 2.16 5.56
CA ASN A 80 -0.75 3.23 4.90
C ASN A 80 -2.17 2.79 4.47
N ASP A 81 -2.30 1.61 3.85
CA ASP A 81 -3.61 1.07 3.44
C ASP A 81 -4.54 0.82 4.64
N ALA A 82 -3.99 0.38 5.77
CA ALA A 82 -4.75 0.24 7.00
C ALA A 82 -5.28 1.58 7.49
N GLU A 83 -4.46 2.63 7.48
CA GLU A 83 -4.89 3.96 7.89
C GLU A 83 -5.93 4.56 6.93
N ILE A 84 -5.76 4.40 5.61
CA ILE A 84 -6.75 4.83 4.61
C ILE A 84 -8.11 4.19 4.87
N ARG A 85 -8.16 2.88 5.16
CA ARG A 85 -9.42 2.20 5.51
C ARG A 85 -10.07 2.76 6.77
N HIS A 86 -9.29 3.03 7.81
CA HIS A 86 -9.81 3.67 9.03
C HIS A 86 -10.39 5.07 8.76
N LEU A 87 -9.76 5.84 7.86
CA LEU A 87 -10.24 7.17 7.47
C LEU A 87 -11.50 7.13 6.59
N ALA A 88 -11.66 6.08 5.78
CA ALA A 88 -12.80 5.92 4.87
C ALA A 88 -14.06 5.38 5.59
N GLU A 89 -13.88 4.67 6.70
CA GLU A 89 -14.96 3.97 7.41
C GLU A 89 -15.14 4.42 8.89
N PRO A 90 -15.13 5.73 9.22
CA PRO A 90 -15.28 6.16 10.63
C PRO A 90 -16.65 5.77 11.21
N TRP A 91 -17.67 5.71 10.35
CA TRP A 91 -19.03 5.30 10.70
C TRP A 91 -19.15 3.82 11.10
N LEU A 92 -18.14 2.97 10.80
CA LEU A 92 -18.14 1.58 11.24
C LEU A 92 -18.04 1.49 12.78
N GLN A 93 -17.23 2.36 13.38
CA GLN A 93 -17.11 2.48 14.83
C GLN A 93 -18.41 2.97 15.48
N ASP A 94 -19.05 3.98 14.87
CA ASP A 94 -20.34 4.50 15.35
C ASP A 94 -21.47 3.45 15.22
N LEU A 95 -21.43 2.63 14.16
CA LEU A 95 -22.36 1.52 13.96
C LEU A 95 -22.14 0.43 15.00
N GLU A 96 -20.88 0.07 15.28
CA GLU A 96 -20.52 -0.88 16.34
C GLU A 96 -21.01 -0.40 17.71
N ASP A 97 -20.81 0.88 18.04
CA ASP A 97 -21.28 1.45 19.31
C ASP A 97 -22.82 1.49 19.40
N THR A 98 -23.49 1.79 18.29
CA THR A 98 -24.96 1.76 18.22
C THR A 98 -25.51 0.33 18.37
N LEU A 99 -24.89 -0.65 17.70
CA LEU A 99 -25.27 -2.07 17.76
C LEU A 99 -24.91 -2.71 19.11
N ALA A 100 -23.82 -2.28 19.74
CA ALA A 100 -23.42 -2.70 21.09
C ALA A 100 -24.27 -2.05 22.20
N GLY A 101 -25.27 -1.23 21.85
CA GLY A 101 -26.18 -0.59 22.80
C GLY A 101 -25.54 0.57 23.59
N ARG A 102 -24.35 1.04 23.21
CA ARG A 102 -23.69 2.21 23.82
C ARG A 102 -24.16 3.51 23.18
N ARG A 103 -25.47 3.77 23.18
CA ARG A 103 -25.93 5.15 23.00
C ARG A 103 -25.69 5.90 24.30
N GLN A 104 -24.67 6.77 24.32
CA GLN A 104 -24.73 7.93 25.19
C GLN A 104 -25.99 8.69 24.81
N THR A 105 -26.95 8.72 25.73
CA THR A 105 -28.12 9.59 25.62
C THR A 105 -27.63 11.01 25.44
N LEU A 106 -27.78 11.55 24.22
CA LEU A 106 -27.67 12.98 24.00
C LEU A 106 -28.79 13.64 24.82
N HIS A 107 -28.39 14.43 25.82
CA HIS A 107 -29.25 15.23 26.68
C HIS A 107 -29.11 16.71 26.32
#